data_AF-A0A7X8H9B6-F1
#
_entry.id   AF-A0A7X8H9B6-F1
#
_cell.length_a   1.000
_cell.length_b   1.000
_cell.length_c   1.000
_cell.angle_alpha   90.00
_cell.angle_beta   90.00
_cell.angle_gamma   90.00
#
_symmetry.space_group_name_H-M   'P 1'
#
loop_
_entity.id
_entity.type
_entity.pdbx_description
1 polymer ?
#
loop_
_entity_poly.entity_id
_entity_poly.type
_entity_poly.pdbx_seq_one_letter_code
_entity_poly.pdbx_strand_id
1 'polypeptide(L)'
;MLHRRAFSFILMCFVFVTLVSAVAWNQDRVTLNIACDGGANIAPFEWMKDQIEAELPVNIVLHSLPFEEVYSKLKTEFVAET
;
A
#
# COMPACT_ATOMS: atom_id res chain seq x y z
N MET A 1 -35.04 7.91 30.11
CA MET A 1 -33.67 8.50 30.09
C MET A 1 -32.61 7.53 29.58
N LEU A 2 -32.66 6.23 29.93
CA LEU A 2 -31.69 5.22 29.49
C LEU A 2 -31.60 5.05 27.96
N HIS A 3 -32.74 4.98 27.25
CA HIS A 3 -32.76 4.83 25.78
C HIS A 3 -32.15 6.02 25.03
N ARG A 4 -32.33 7.25 25.54
CA ARG A 4 -31.68 8.45 24.97
C ARG A 4 -30.16 8.40 25.11
N ARG A 5 -29.66 7.89 26.25
CA ARG A 5 -28.21 7.71 26.49
C ARG A 5 -27.63 6.61 25.61
N ALA A 6 -28.33 5.48 25.47
CA ALA A 6 -27.91 4.39 24.58
C ALA A 6 -27.86 4.83 23.11
N PHE A 7 -28.88 5.55 22.64
CA PHE A 7 -28.90 6.11 21.28
C PHE A 7 -27.73 7.09 21.04
N SER A 8 -27.47 7.98 22.01
CA SER A 8 -26.37 8.94 21.90
C SER A 8 -25.00 8.25 21.84
N PHE A 9 -24.81 7.17 22.60
CA PHE A 9 -23.58 6.37 22.57
C PHE A 9 -23.39 5.68 21.21
N ILE A 10 -24.43 5.05 20.66
CA ILE A 10 -24.38 4.41 19.35
C ILE A 10 -24.05 5.42 18.26
N LEU A 11 -24.69 6.59 18.29
CA LEU A 11 -24.43 7.67 17.34
C LEU A 11 -22.98 8.16 17.43
N MET A 12 -22.44 8.32 18.64
CA MET A 12 -21.05 8.71 18.86
C MET A 12 -20.08 7.68 18.27
N CYS A 13 -20.31 6.38 18.52
CA CYS A 13 -19.50 5.30 17.93
C CYS A 13 -19.57 5.30 16.42
N PHE A 14 -20.76 5.48 15.83
CA PHE A 14 -20.93 5.56 14.39
C PHE A 14 -20.15 6.73 13.79
N VAL A 15 -20.28 7.93 14.36
CA VAL A 15 -19.53 9.12 13.93
C VAL A 15 -18.02 8.89 14.03
N PHE A 16 -17.55 8.29 15.13
CA PHE A 16 -16.14 7.98 15.31
C PHE A 16 -15.61 7.02 14.23
N VAL A 17 -16.33 5.94 13.94
CA VAL A 17 -15.96 4.99 12.87
C VAL A 17 -15.90 5.71 11.52
N THR A 18 -16.92 6.52 11.19
CA THR A 18 -16.94 7.25 9.91
C THR A 18 -15.78 8.24 9.77
N LEU A 19 -15.38 8.91 10.86
CA LEU A 19 -14.25 9.84 10.87
C LEU A 19 -12.93 9.10 10.65
N VAL A 20 -12.72 7.98 11.36
CA VAL A 20 -11.50 7.17 11.20
C VAL A 20 -11.40 6.60 9.78
N SER A 21 -12.51 6.11 9.22
CA SER A 21 -12.56 5.61 7.83
C SER A 21 -12.29 6.73 6.81
N ALA A 22 -12.80 7.94 7.01
CA ALA A 22 -12.55 9.07 6.13
C ALA A 22 -11.07 9.50 6.12
N VAL A 23 -10.41 9.49 7.29
CA VAL A 23 -8.98 9.78 7.39
C VAL A 23 -8.14 8.70 6.72
N ALA A 24 -8.51 7.42 6.87
CA ALA A 24 -7.82 6.31 6.19
C ALA A 24 -7.94 6.40 4.65
N TRP A 25 -9.09 6.83 4.13
CA TRP A 25 -9.30 6.98 2.68
C TRP A 25 -8.47 8.11 2.05
N ASN A 26 -8.15 9.15 2.82
CA ASN A 26 -7.43 10.33 2.35
C ASN A 26 -5.90 10.24 2.55
N GLN A 27 -5.36 9.03 2.71
CA GLN A 27 -3.91 8.86 2.75
C GLN A 27 -3.29 9.08 1.37
N ASP A 28 -2.26 9.92 1.31
CA ASP A 28 -1.48 10.11 0.09
C ASP A 28 -0.89 8.77 -0.35
N ARG A 29 -1.15 8.39 -1.60
CA ARG A 29 -0.61 7.14 -2.15
C ARG A 29 0.86 7.32 -2.49
N VAL A 30 1.70 6.39 -2.04
CA VAL A 30 3.13 6.36 -2.38
C VAL A 30 3.39 5.35 -3.49
N THR A 31 4.20 5.70 -4.49
CA THR A 31 4.61 4.76 -5.53
C THR A 31 5.84 3.97 -5.10
N LEU A 32 5.71 2.65 -5.03
CA LEU A 32 6.79 1.70 -4.79
C LEU A 32 7.27 1.12 -6.13
N ASN A 33 8.51 1.43 -6.51
CA ASN A 33 9.16 0.84 -7.68
C ASN A 33 9.93 -0.40 -7.23
N ILE A 34 9.51 -1.57 -7.71
CA ILE A 34 10.14 -2.85 -7.34
C ILE A 34 10.84 -3.40 -8.57
N ALA A 35 12.18 -3.48 -8.50
CA ALA A 35 13.00 -4.10 -9.53
C ALA A 35 13.47 -5.47 -9.07
N CYS A 36 13.17 -6.51 -9.85
CA CYS A 36 13.60 -7.88 -9.59
C CYS A 36 13.77 -8.65 -10.90
N ASP A 37 14.35 -9.85 -10.84
CA ASP A 37 14.43 -10.67 -12.04
C ASP A 37 13.03 -11.09 -12.49
N GLY A 38 12.82 -11.05 -13.80
CA GLY A 38 11.57 -11.43 -14.44
C GLY A 38 11.21 -12.91 -14.40
N GLY A 39 11.92 -13.69 -13.59
CA GLY A 39 11.69 -15.12 -13.40
C GLY A 39 10.86 -15.39 -12.14
N ALA A 40 11.40 -16.22 -11.25
CA ALA A 40 10.68 -16.65 -10.07
C ALA A 40 10.49 -15.53 -9.01
N ASN A 41 11.32 -14.49 -9.03
CA ASN A 41 11.35 -13.50 -7.96
C ASN A 41 10.37 -12.33 -8.16
N ILE A 42 9.83 -12.13 -9.36
CA ILE A 42 8.76 -11.15 -9.61
C ILE A 42 7.37 -11.70 -9.26
N ALA A 43 7.18 -13.01 -9.40
CA ALA A 43 5.88 -13.67 -9.24
C ALA A 43 5.14 -13.40 -7.91
N PRO A 44 5.82 -13.34 -6.74
CA PRO A 44 5.13 -12.99 -5.49
C PRO A 44 4.53 -11.59 -5.51
N PHE A 45 5.22 -10.62 -6.12
CA PHE A 45 4.75 -9.26 -6.23
C PHE A 45 3.60 -9.15 -7.23
N GLU A 46 3.66 -9.87 -8.34
CA GLU A 46 2.55 -9.95 -9.31
C GLU A 46 1.29 -10.54 -8.66
N TRP A 47 1.44 -11.60 -7.85
CA TRP A 47 0.31 -12.24 -7.19
C TRP A 47 -0.30 -11.36 -6.09
N MET A 48 0.52 -10.65 -5.33
CA MET A 48 0.05 -9.87 -4.17
C MET A 48 -0.28 -8.42 -4.49
N LYS A 49 0.08 -7.91 -5.68
CA LYS A 49 -0.06 -6.48 -6.04
C LYS A 49 -1.46 -5.95 -5.81
N ASP A 50 -2.48 -6.61 -6.36
CA ASP A 50 -3.87 -6.13 -6.26
C ASP A 50 -4.35 -6.08 -4.81
N GLN A 51 -3.98 -7.07 -4.00
CA GLN A 51 -4.33 -7.09 -2.58
C GLN A 51 -3.64 -5.95 -1.83
N ILE A 52 -2.33 -5.77 -2.04
CA ILE A 52 -1.55 -4.72 -1.38
C ILE A 52 -2.08 -3.33 -1.75
N GLU A 53 -2.38 -3.08 -3.02
CA GLU A 53 -2.92 -1.78 -3.48
C GLU A 53 -4.34 -1.48 -3.01
N ALA A 54 -5.10 -2.53 -2.65
CA ALA A 54 -6.43 -2.40 -2.06
C ALA A 54 -6.38 -2.15 -0.54
N GLU A 55 -5.41 -2.75 0.16
CA GLU A 55 -5.30 -2.67 1.62
C GLU A 55 -4.43 -1.49 2.11
N LEU A 56 -3.49 -1.02 1.28
CA LEU A 56 -2.51 0.00 1.65
C LEU A 56 -2.53 1.18 0.67
N PRO A 57 -2.19 2.40 1.12
CA PRO A 57 -2.10 3.59 0.27
C PRO A 57 -0.81 3.57 -0.57
N VAL A 58 -0.63 2.55 -1.40
CA VAL A 58 0.56 2.39 -2.25
C VAL A 58 0.18 2.09 -3.69
N ASN A 59 1.03 2.50 -4.63
CA ASN A 59 0.98 2.07 -6.03
C ASN A 59 2.26 1.29 -6.31
N ILE A 60 2.14 0.03 -6.69
CA ILE A 60 3.27 -0.85 -6.99
C ILE A 60 3.54 -0.81 -8.50
N VAL A 61 4.76 -0.45 -8.88
CA VAL A 61 5.25 -0.54 -10.25
C VAL A 61 6.34 -1.60 -10.28
N LEU A 62 6.11 -2.66 -11.06
CA LEU A 62 7.05 -3.77 -11.19
C LEU A 62 7.96 -3.56 -12.40
N HIS A 63 9.26 -3.66 -12.17
CA HIS A 63 10.31 -3.55 -13.18
C HIS A 63 10.97 -4.92 -13.33
N SER A 64 10.47 -5.71 -14.27
CA SER A 64 11.04 -7.01 -14.64
C SER A 64 12.35 -6.82 -15.40
N LEU A 65 13.44 -7.38 -14.88
CA LEU A 65 14.78 -7.27 -15.47
C LEU A 65 15.39 -8.67 -15.72
N PRO A 66 16.34 -8.80 -16.64
CA PRO A 66 17.23 -9.95 -16.66
C PRO A 66 17.99 -10.07 -15.33
N PHE A 67 18.17 -11.29 -14.83
CA PHE A 67 18.83 -11.53 -13.52
C PHE A 67 20.20 -10.83 -13.40
N GLU A 68 20.99 -10.85 -14.47
CA GLU A 68 22.31 -10.22 -14.51
C GLU A 68 22.26 -8.70 -14.39
N GLU A 69 21.13 -8.08 -14.78
CA GLU A 69 20.95 -6.63 -14.78
C GLU A 69 20.41 -6.10 -13.45
N VAL A 70 19.76 -6.93 -12.63
CA VAL A 70 19.17 -6.52 -11.34
C VAL A 70 20.21 -5.85 -10.45
N TYR A 71 21.35 -6.51 -10.23
CA TYR A 71 22.42 -5.96 -9.38
C TYR A 71 23.07 -4.70 -9.97
N SER A 72 23.20 -4.65 -11.30
CA SER A 72 23.75 -3.47 -11.98
C SER A 72 22.86 -2.25 -11.79
N LYS A 73 21.54 -2.44 -11.94
CA LYS A 73 20.55 -1.39 -11.69
C LYS A 73 20.57 -0.94 -10.23
N LEU A 74 20.43 -1.87 -9.28
CA LEU A 74 20.41 -1.56 -7.85
C LEU A 74 21.68 -0.80 -7.40
N LYS A 75 22.85 -1.19 -7.92
CA LYS A 75 24.09 -0.48 -7.64
C LYS A 75 24.10 0.92 -8.23
N THR A 76 23.61 1.09 -9.46
CA THR A 76 23.57 2.39 -10.14
C THR A 76 22.63 3.35 -9.41
N GLU A 77 21.43 2.89 -9.07
CA GLU A 77 20.41 3.63 -8.30
C GLU A 77 20.94 4.03 -6.91
N PHE A 78 21.57 3.09 -6.20
CA PHE A 78 22.18 3.38 -4.90
C PHE A 78 23.26 4.47 -4.96
N VAL A 79 24.12 4.45 -5.98
CA VAL A 79 25.17 5.47 -6.16
C VAL A 79 24.58 6.81 -6.59
N ALA A 80 23.51 6.78 -7.39
CA ALA A 80 22.84 7.98 -7.86
C ALA A 80 21.92 8.63 -6.80
N GLU A 81 21.70 7.98 -5.66
CA GLU A 81 20.73 8.39 -4.62
C GLU A 81 19.30 8.54 -5.18
N THR A 82 18.94 7.68 -6.14
CA THR A 82 17.64 7.63 -6.82
C THR A 82 17.02 6.25 -6.67
#